data_AF-A0AAW6KKT0-F1
#
_entry.id   AF-A0AAW6KKT0-F1
#
_cell.length_a   1.000
_cell.length_b   1.000
_cell.length_c   1.000
_cell.angle_alpha   90.00
_cell.angle_beta   90.00
_cell.angle_gamma   90.00
#
_symmetry.space_group_name_H-M   'P 1'
#
loop_
_entity.id
_entity.type
_entity.pdbx_description
1 polymer ?
#
loop_
_entity_poly.entity_id
_entity_poly.type
_entity_poly.pdbx_seq_one_letter_code
_entity_poly.pdbx_strand_id
1 'polypeptide(L)'
;MKDSVFIFSPSYQTYQFHQDHPFNQLRVYVTYDLLNTVGAFEPGETIAPRIATEAELGLVHTGDYIKAVQLAGAGKLPAAESENYGLGTEDTPVFAGMHE
;
A
#
# COMPACT_ATOMS: atom_id res chain seq x y z
N MET A 1 27.17 7.15 -12.82
CA MET A 1 25.78 7.35 -12.38
C MET A 1 25.26 5.96 -12.09
N LYS A 2 24.72 5.67 -10.89
CA LYS A 2 24.10 4.37 -10.64
C LYS A 2 22.75 4.34 -11.34
N ASP A 3 22.45 3.22 -11.98
CA ASP A 3 21.24 3.04 -12.80
C ASP A 3 20.04 2.54 -11.97
N SER A 4 20.10 2.68 -10.64
CA SER A 4 19.10 2.16 -9.71
C SER A 4 18.88 3.10 -8.53
N VAL A 5 17.64 3.14 -8.05
CA VAL A 5 17.22 3.84 -6.82
C VAL A 5 16.37 2.90 -5.96
N PHE A 6 16.34 3.14 -4.66
CA PHE A 6 15.49 2.44 -3.71
C PHE A 6 14.24 3.27 -3.42
N ILE A 7 13.05 2.71 -3.63
CA ILE A 7 11.80 3.41 -3.39
C ILE A 7 11.29 3.11 -1.98
N PHE A 8 11.23 4.12 -1.13
CA PHE A 8 10.80 3.97 0.27
C PHE A 8 10.13 5.21 0.81
N SER A 9 9.09 5.00 1.61
CA SER A 9 8.50 6.01 2.48
C SER A 9 8.17 5.40 3.84
N PRO A 10 8.42 6.11 4.95
CA PRO A 10 7.91 5.71 6.26
C PRO A 10 6.39 5.53 6.28
N SER A 11 5.65 6.19 5.38
CA SER A 11 4.19 6.07 5.27
C SER A 11 3.71 4.67 4.93
N TYR A 12 4.55 3.79 4.38
CA TYR A 12 4.15 2.39 4.14
C TYR A 12 3.70 1.67 5.42
N GLN A 13 4.14 2.12 6.59
CA GLN A 13 3.72 1.56 7.87
C GLN A 13 2.28 1.90 8.24
N THR A 14 1.62 2.86 7.56
CA THR A 14 0.21 3.19 7.84
C THR A 14 -0.76 2.21 7.17
N TYR A 15 -0.32 1.49 6.15
CA TYR A 15 -1.13 0.47 5.47
C TYR A 15 -1.11 -0.83 6.29
N GLN A 16 -2.12 -1.08 7.11
CA GLN A 16 -2.16 -2.27 7.96
C GLN A 16 -3.54 -2.90 7.94
N PHE A 17 -3.59 -4.18 7.58
CA PHE A 17 -4.82 -4.98 7.66
C PHE A 17 -5.27 -5.13 9.12
N HIS A 18 -4.41 -5.72 9.96
CA HIS A 18 -4.48 -5.73 11.43
C HIS A 18 -3.18 -6.33 11.98
N GLN A 19 -2.98 -6.24 13.29
CA GLN A 19 -1.73 -6.65 13.95
C GLN A 19 -1.35 -8.12 13.72
N ASP A 20 -2.36 -9.01 13.70
CA ASP A 20 -2.15 -10.46 13.56
C ASP A 20 -2.20 -10.97 12.10
N HIS A 21 -2.37 -10.07 11.12
CA HIS A 21 -2.44 -10.49 9.71
C HIS A 21 -1.05 -10.92 9.20
N PRO A 22 -0.91 -12.06 8.49
CA PRO A 22 0.40 -12.55 8.02
C PRO A 22 1.09 -11.56 7.07
N PHE A 23 0.31 -10.76 6.34
CA PHE A 23 0.81 -9.64 5.54
C PHE A 23 1.05 -8.40 6.41
N ASN A 24 2.28 -8.25 6.90
CA ASN A 24 2.68 -7.14 7.77
C ASN A 24 3.71 -6.22 7.08
N GLN A 25 3.44 -4.91 7.04
CA GLN A 25 4.31 -3.92 6.40
C GLN A 25 5.64 -3.69 7.12
N LEU A 26 5.79 -4.18 8.36
CA LEU A 26 7.06 -4.17 9.08
C LEU A 26 8.19 -4.76 8.24
N ARG A 27 7.90 -5.76 7.40
CA ARG A 27 8.87 -6.39 6.48
C ARG A 27 9.59 -5.37 5.58
N VAL A 28 8.90 -4.31 5.14
CA VAL A 28 9.47 -3.28 4.26
C VAL A 28 10.38 -2.36 5.08
N TYR A 29 9.93 -1.97 6.28
CA TYR A 29 10.71 -1.13 7.19
C TYR A 29 12.01 -1.82 7.63
N VAL A 30 11.95 -3.07 8.10
CA VAL A 30 13.15 -3.78 8.56
C VAL A 30 14.15 -4.04 7.43
N THR A 31 13.66 -4.19 6.19
CA THR A 31 14.53 -4.28 5.01
C THR A 31 15.26 -2.96 4.77
N TYR A 32 14.54 -1.84 4.78
CA TYR A 32 15.13 -0.50 4.65
C TYR A 32 16.12 -0.22 5.79
N ASP A 33 15.74 -0.50 7.04
CA ASP A 33 16.55 -0.26 8.24
C ASP A 33 17.86 -1.05 8.21
N LEU A 34 17.81 -2.33 7.81
CA LEU A 34 19.02 -3.14 7.64
C LEU A 34 19.93 -2.56 6.57
N LEU A 35 19.40 -2.26 5.38
CA LEU A 35 20.18 -1.69 4.26
C LEU A 35 20.81 -0.35 4.64
N ASN A 36 20.06 0.51 5.33
CA ASN A 36 20.56 1.77 5.83
C ASN A 36 21.67 1.57 6.88
N THR A 37 21.47 0.64 7.82
CA THR A 37 22.43 0.34 8.90
C THR A 37 23.76 -0.18 8.36
N VAL A 38 23.74 -1.00 7.30
CA VAL A 38 24.97 -1.50 6.66
C VAL A 38 25.58 -0.52 5.65
N GLY A 39 25.01 0.68 5.51
CA GLY A 39 25.52 1.72 4.60
C GLY A 39 25.30 1.41 3.11
N ALA A 40 24.22 0.71 2.75
CA ALA A 40 23.94 0.33 1.36
C ALA A 40 23.49 1.52 0.47
N PHE A 41 23.16 2.67 1.05
CA PHE A 41 22.65 3.84 0.34
C PHE A 41 23.64 5.00 0.38
N GLU A 42 23.92 5.59 -0.79
CA GLU A 42 24.52 6.91 -0.92
C GLU A 42 23.44 8.01 -0.83
N PRO A 43 23.83 9.27 -0.53
CA PRO A 43 22.89 10.39 -0.55
C PRO A 43 22.13 10.49 -1.89
N GLY A 44 20.80 10.49 -1.82
CA GLY A 44 19.92 10.61 -2.99
C GLY A 44 19.52 9.28 -3.64
N GLU A 45 19.99 8.13 -3.14
CA GLU A 45 19.62 6.82 -3.68
C GLU A 45 18.30 6.28 -3.15
N THR A 46 17.76 6.89 -2.10
CA THR A 46 16.40 6.61 -1.62
C THR A 46 15.45 7.70 -2.08
N ILE A 47 14.38 7.31 -2.77
CA ILE A 47 13.37 8.22 -3.30
C ILE A 47 12.00 7.84 -2.73
N ALA A 48 11.25 8.82 -2.26
CA ALA A 48 9.87 8.60 -1.85
C ALA A 48 8.97 8.39 -3.08
N PRO A 49 8.08 7.39 -3.06
CA PRO A 49 7.07 7.24 -4.11
C PRO A 49 6.14 8.46 -4.14
N ARG A 50 5.56 8.72 -5.32
CA ARG A 50 4.36 9.54 -5.43
C ARG A 50 3.12 8.66 -5.28
N ILE A 51 1.99 9.28 -4.94
CA ILE A 51 0.68 8.63 -5.04
C ILE A 51 0.36 8.35 -6.51
N ALA A 52 -0.15 7.15 -6.78
CA ALA A 52 -0.64 6.78 -8.10
C ALA A 52 -1.92 7.56 -8.44
N THR A 53 -2.04 8.01 -9.68
CA THR A 53 -3.27 8.68 -10.13
C THR A 53 -4.35 7.65 -10.45
N GLU A 54 -5.63 8.02 -10.37
CA GLU A 54 -6.73 7.12 -10.76
C GLU A 54 -6.62 6.67 -12.22
N ALA A 55 -6.11 7.53 -13.11
CA ALA A 55 -5.88 7.18 -14.51
C ALA A 55 -4.84 6.07 -14.67
N GLU A 56 -3.81 6.06 -13.82
CA GLU A 56 -2.78 5.00 -13.82
C GLU A 56 -3.32 3.70 -13.22
N LEU A 57 -4.12 3.77 -12.15
CA LEU A 57 -4.83 2.60 -11.63
C LEU A 57 -5.77 2.00 -12.69
N GLY A 58 -6.45 2.87 -13.45
CA GLY A 58 -7.37 2.53 -14.53
C GLY A 58 -6.72 1.89 -15.76
N LEU A 59 -5.39 1.81 -15.84
CA LEU A 59 -4.71 1.07 -16.90
C LEU A 59 -4.96 -0.45 -16.80
N VAL A 60 -5.30 -0.93 -15.61
CA VAL A 60 -5.56 -2.35 -15.34
C VAL A 60 -6.92 -2.55 -14.66
N HIS A 61 -7.25 -1.71 -13.68
CA HIS A 61 -8.47 -1.85 -12.89
C HIS A 61 -9.65 -1.16 -13.54
N THR A 62 -10.84 -1.71 -13.31
CA THR A 62 -12.09 -1.05 -13.67
C THR A 62 -12.39 0.10 -12.70
N GLY A 63 -13.05 1.15 -13.19
CA GLY A 63 -13.34 2.33 -12.38
C GLY A 63 -14.29 2.07 -11.19
N ASP A 64 -15.19 1.09 -11.33
CA ASP A 64 -16.06 0.64 -10.24
C ASP A 64 -15.28 -0.03 -9.11
N TYR A 65 -14.28 -0.86 -9.42
CA TYR A 65 -13.40 -1.47 -8.42
C TYR A 65 -12.56 -0.42 -7.67
N ILE A 66 -11.94 0.53 -8.39
CA ILE A 66 -11.18 1.63 -7.77
C ILE A 66 -12.08 2.40 -6.78
N LYS A 67 -13.29 2.74 -7.22
CA LYS A 67 -14.28 3.42 -6.37
C LYS A 67 -14.71 2.57 -5.17
N ALA A 68 -14.86 1.26 -5.35
CA ALA A 68 -15.19 0.35 -4.26
C ALA A 68 -14.10 0.36 -3.18
N VAL A 69 -12.81 0.29 -3.56
CA VAL A 69 -11.68 0.37 -2.62
C VAL A 69 -11.66 1.71 -1.87
N GLN A 70 -11.88 2.83 -2.58
CA GLN A 70 -12.00 4.16 -1.96
C GLN A 70 -13.14 4.23 -0.94
N LEU A 71 -14.33 3.74 -1.31
CA LEU A 71 -15.50 3.74 -0.41
C LEU A 71 -15.29 2.80 0.78
N ALA A 72 -14.68 1.64 0.57
CA ALA A 72 -14.36 0.69 1.63
C ALA A 72 -13.39 1.32 2.64
N GLY A 73 -12.29 1.92 2.17
CA GLY A 73 -11.33 2.64 3.01
C GLY A 73 -11.94 3.83 3.77
N ALA A 74 -12.97 4.46 3.21
CA ALA A 74 -13.73 5.51 3.87
C ALA A 74 -14.85 4.99 4.80
N GLY A 75 -15.04 3.68 4.93
CA GLY A 75 -16.12 3.07 5.71
C GLY A 75 -17.52 3.32 5.14
N LYS A 76 -17.63 3.57 3.83
CA LYS A 76 -18.86 3.96 3.13
C LYS A 76 -19.42 2.86 2.21
N LEU A 77 -18.68 1.78 1.98
CA LEU A 77 -19.15 0.64 1.20
C LEU A 77 -19.82 -0.39 2.11
N PRO A 78 -21.10 -0.76 1.88
CA PRO A 78 -21.76 -1.80 2.66
C PRO A 78 -21.03 -3.15 2.53
N ALA A 79 -20.99 -3.95 3.61
CA ALA A 79 -20.28 -5.23 3.62
C ALA A 79 -20.69 -6.18 2.48
N ALA A 80 -21.99 -6.31 2.22
CA ALA A 80 -22.50 -7.13 1.12
C ALA A 80 -22.05 -6.65 -0.28
N GLU A 81 -21.75 -5.36 -0.42
CA GLU A 81 -21.20 -4.80 -1.66
C GLU A 81 -19.68 -4.98 -1.73
N SER A 82 -18.98 -4.81 -0.60
CA SER A 82 -17.54 -5.08 -0.47
C SER A 82 -17.17 -6.51 -0.89
N GLU A 83 -17.97 -7.50 -0.49
CA GLU A 83 -17.74 -8.91 -0.83
C GLU A 83 -17.75 -9.17 -2.34
N ASN A 84 -18.56 -8.44 -3.12
CA ASN A 84 -18.59 -8.58 -4.59
C ASN A 84 -17.26 -8.18 -5.26
N TYR A 85 -16.47 -7.36 -4.57
CA TYR A 85 -15.13 -6.94 -5.00
C TYR A 85 -14.01 -7.70 -4.27
N GLY A 86 -14.36 -8.73 -3.50
CA GLY A 86 -13.41 -9.49 -2.68
C GLY A 86 -12.80 -8.65 -1.56
N LEU A 87 -13.53 -7.65 -1.05
CA LEU A 87 -13.10 -6.81 0.07
C LEU A 87 -13.85 -7.21 1.35
N GLY A 88 -13.17 -7.13 2.48
CA GLY A 88 -13.76 -7.47 3.79
C GLY A 88 -13.69 -8.95 4.12
N THR A 89 -12.87 -9.71 3.39
CA THR A 89 -12.60 -11.13 3.65
C THR A 89 -11.46 -11.29 4.66
N GLU A 90 -11.16 -12.53 5.06
CA GLU A 90 -9.99 -12.84 5.90
C GLU A 90 -8.68 -12.47 5.21
N ASP A 91 -8.57 -12.69 3.90
CA ASP A 91 -7.35 -12.43 3.12
C ASP A 91 -7.19 -10.93 2.77
N THR A 92 -8.30 -10.21 2.63
CA THR A 92 -8.37 -8.81 2.20
C THR A 92 -9.33 -8.02 3.09
N PRO A 93 -9.01 -7.83 4.37
CA PRO A 93 -9.86 -7.11 5.29
C PRO A 93 -9.94 -5.63 4.91
N VAL A 94 -11.09 -5.02 5.15
CA VAL A 94 -11.26 -3.57 5.02
C VAL A 94 -10.70 -2.89 6.25
N PHE A 95 -9.90 -1.85 6.04
CA PHE A 95 -9.40 -0.98 7.09
C PHE A 95 -9.44 0.48 6.64
N ALA A 96 -9.40 1.39 7.62
CA ALA A 96 -9.47 2.82 7.35
C ALA A 96 -8.24 3.28 6.57
N GLY A 97 -8.47 3.99 5.47
CA GLY A 97 -7.39 4.54 4.66
C GLY A 97 -6.70 3.51 3.74
N MET A 98 -7.40 2.43 3.35
CA MET A 98 -6.80 1.37 2.50
C MET A 98 -6.55 1.77 1.04
N HIS A 99 -6.99 2.94 0.59
CA HIS A 99 -6.75 3.42 -0.78
C HIS A 99 -5.54 4.36 -0.86
N GLU A 100 -5.17 4.97 0.26
CA GLU A 100 -4.12 5.96 0.44
C GLU A 100 -2.71 5.36 0.49
#